data_AF-A0A382DBJ6-F1
#
_entry.id   AF-A0A382DBJ6-F1
#
_cell.length_a   1.000
_cell.length_b   1.000
_cell.length_c   1.000
_cell.angle_alpha   90.00
_cell.angle_beta   90.00
_cell.angle_gamma   90.00
#
_symmetry.space_group_name_H-M   'P 1'
#
loop_
_entity.id
_entity.type
_entity.pdbx_description
1 polymer ?
#
loop_
_entity_poly.entity_id
_entity_poly.type
_entity_poly.pdbx_seq_one_letter_code
_entity_poly.pdbx_strand_id
1 'polypeptide(L)'
;MKACEGIDTIVHLAADPSPAAEFYETLLPLNIIGGYNGFQAAAEAGCRRIVFASSVNAVLGYGGETTTDWDVPVFPQNVYGATKCWGEALARVYSDQHDLSCICVRLGSPRLRMDKLKPEDLDKPSMGISRRDTAQLFGRCVDVENVDFAIVHGVSRHRRSWMDVEHSCLVLGYEPEDGTAMV
;
A
#
# COMPACT_ATOMS: atom_id res chain seq x y z
N MET A 1 0.44 -7.30 21.51
CA MET A 1 0.47 -6.30 22.60
C MET A 1 1.86 -5.69 22.82
N LYS A 2 2.87 -6.38 23.37
CA LYS A 2 4.18 -5.75 23.72
C LYS A 2 4.84 -4.89 22.64
N ALA A 3 4.75 -5.29 21.37
CA ALA A 3 5.34 -4.52 20.26
C ALA A 3 4.63 -3.18 19.96
N CYS A 4 3.42 -2.99 20.47
CA CYS A 4 2.57 -1.82 20.25
C CYS A 4 2.39 -0.96 21.52
N GLU A 5 2.95 -1.37 22.67
CA GLU A 5 2.84 -0.63 23.92
C GLU A 5 3.51 0.75 23.80
N GLY A 6 2.74 1.81 24.05
CA GLY A 6 3.20 3.20 23.94
C GLY A 6 3.40 3.69 22.50
N ILE A 7 2.93 2.95 21.50
CA ILE A 7 3.02 3.33 20.08
C ILE A 7 1.72 4.02 19.66
N ASP A 8 1.84 5.20 19.07
CA ASP A 8 0.70 5.92 18.48
C ASP A 8 0.27 5.34 17.12
N THR A 9 1.24 5.15 16.22
CA THR A 9 0.99 4.73 14.84
C THR A 9 1.91 3.58 14.42
N ILE A 10 1.36 2.57 13.76
CA ILE A 10 2.09 1.42 13.23
C ILE A 10 2.20 1.52 11.71
N VAL A 11 3.40 1.35 11.16
CA VAL A 11 3.60 1.08 9.72
C VAL A 11 3.90 -0.40 9.53
N HIS A 12 2.90 -1.17 9.09
CA HIS A 12 2.97 -2.62 9.01
C HIS A 12 3.50 -3.08 7.64
N LEU A 13 4.82 -3.19 7.53
CA LEU A 13 5.52 -3.67 6.33
C LEU A 13 5.87 -5.17 6.37
N ALA A 14 5.69 -5.82 7.52
CA ALA A 14 6.07 -7.22 7.72
C ALA A 14 5.15 -8.16 6.96
N ALA A 15 5.69 -8.88 5.97
CA ALA A 15 5.02 -9.89 5.18
C ALA A 15 6.06 -10.65 4.33
N ASP A 16 5.67 -11.78 3.75
CA ASP A 16 6.33 -12.27 2.54
C ASP A 16 5.86 -11.42 1.33
N PRO A 17 6.76 -10.75 0.61
CA PRO A 17 6.42 -9.90 -0.52
C PRO A 17 6.37 -10.64 -1.86
N SER A 18 6.67 -11.94 -1.90
CA SER A 18 6.85 -12.70 -3.14
C SER A 18 5.50 -13.18 -3.71
N PRO A 19 5.19 -12.86 -4.98
CA PRO A 19 4.01 -13.38 -5.67
C PRO A 19 4.00 -14.90 -5.86
N ALA A 20 5.16 -15.54 -5.74
CA ALA A 20 5.38 -16.97 -5.91
C ALA A 20 5.65 -17.69 -4.57
N ALA A 21 5.34 -17.05 -3.44
CA ALA A 21 5.55 -17.61 -2.12
C ALA A 21 4.56 -18.75 -1.83
N GLU A 22 5.02 -19.78 -1.11
CA GLU A 22 4.19 -20.92 -0.73
C GLU A 22 3.15 -20.56 0.34
N PHE A 23 1.92 -21.05 0.19
CA PHE A 23 0.83 -20.59 1.03
C PHE A 23 1.01 -20.98 2.51
N TYR A 24 1.14 -22.28 2.80
CA TYR A 24 1.16 -22.75 4.19
C TYR A 24 2.47 -22.43 4.92
N GLU A 25 3.59 -22.42 4.20
CA GLU A 25 4.91 -22.23 4.82
C GLU A 25 5.20 -20.76 5.14
N THR A 26 4.70 -19.83 4.32
CA THR A 26 5.06 -18.41 4.46
C THR A 26 3.86 -17.46 4.39
N LEU A 27 2.99 -17.52 3.38
CA LEU A 27 1.90 -16.52 3.25
C LEU A 27 0.88 -16.60 4.39
N LEU A 28 0.49 -17.80 4.81
CA LEU A 28 -0.45 -18.00 5.92
C LEU A 28 0.14 -17.47 7.24
N PRO A 29 1.33 -17.90 7.70
CA PRO A 29 1.88 -17.39 8.95
C PRO A 29 2.26 -15.91 8.89
N LEU A 30 2.85 -15.42 7.80
CA LEU A 30 3.37 -14.06 7.73
C LEU A 30 2.34 -13.02 7.30
N ASN A 31 1.53 -13.30 6.27
CA ASN A 31 0.64 -12.30 5.68
C ASN A 31 -0.76 -12.34 6.30
N ILE A 32 -1.29 -13.53 6.59
CA ILE A 32 -2.62 -13.68 7.18
C ILE A 32 -2.54 -13.61 8.71
N ILE A 33 -1.86 -14.55 9.37
CA ILE A 33 -1.76 -14.60 10.83
C ILE A 33 -0.98 -13.38 11.35
N GLY A 34 0.18 -13.08 10.75
CA GLY A 34 0.98 -11.90 11.09
C GLY A 34 0.23 -10.59 10.87
N GLY A 35 -0.50 -10.47 9.76
CA GLY A 35 -1.37 -9.33 9.48
C GLY A 35 -2.47 -9.16 10.54
N TYR A 36 -3.22 -10.23 10.83
CA TYR A 36 -4.27 -10.24 11.87
C TYR A 36 -3.70 -9.77 13.22
N ASN A 37 -2.57 -10.35 13.63
CA ASN A 37 -1.93 -10.01 14.88
C ASN A 37 -1.48 -8.54 14.93
N GLY A 38 -1.08 -7.97 13.80
CA GLY A 38 -0.76 -6.55 13.67
C GLY A 38 -1.96 -5.65 13.96
N PHE A 39 -3.10 -5.92 13.32
CA PHE A 39 -4.35 -5.18 13.56
C PHE A 39 -4.86 -5.36 15.00
N GLN A 40 -4.94 -6.60 15.49
CA GLN A 40 -5.39 -6.90 16.84
C GLN A 40 -4.51 -6.19 17.89
N ALA A 41 -3.19 -6.27 17.74
CA ALA A 41 -2.27 -5.65 18.68
C ALA A 41 -2.34 -4.11 18.65
N ALA A 42 -2.55 -3.51 17.48
CA ALA A 42 -2.76 -2.06 17.34
C ALA A 42 -4.02 -1.60 18.09
N ALA A 43 -5.12 -2.29 17.84
CA ALA A 43 -6.41 -1.98 18.45
C ALA A 43 -6.39 -2.17 19.98
N GLU A 44 -5.86 -3.29 20.47
CA GLU A 44 -5.76 -3.58 21.91
C GLU A 44 -4.85 -2.59 22.66
N ALA A 45 -3.78 -2.12 22.00
CA ALA A 45 -2.84 -1.17 22.60
C ALA A 45 -3.36 0.29 22.56
N GLY A 46 -4.50 0.54 21.90
CA GLY A 46 -5.02 1.89 21.71
C GLY A 46 -4.16 2.74 20.77
N CYS A 47 -3.50 2.12 19.79
CA CYS A 47 -2.85 2.87 18.72
C CYS A 47 -3.91 3.69 17.96
N ARG A 48 -3.56 4.92 17.60
CA ARG A 48 -4.39 5.80 16.79
C ARG A 48 -4.53 5.27 15.36
N ARG A 49 -3.46 4.71 14.79
CA ARG A 49 -3.42 4.30 13.38
C ARG A 49 -2.60 3.07 13.09
N ILE A 50 -3.03 2.31 12.08
CA ILE A 50 -2.21 1.35 11.35
C ILE A 50 -2.19 1.68 9.86
N VAL A 51 -0.98 1.83 9.31
CA VAL A 51 -0.70 1.94 7.88
C VAL A 51 -0.29 0.56 7.38
N PHE A 52 -1.19 -0.11 6.67
CA PHE A 52 -0.98 -1.46 6.17
C PHE A 52 -0.40 -1.44 4.76
N ALA A 53 0.75 -2.11 4.57
CA ALA A 53 1.32 -2.33 3.25
C ALA A 53 0.53 -3.39 2.48
N SER A 54 -0.49 -2.93 1.74
CA SER A 54 -1.10 -3.68 0.65
C SER A 54 -0.16 -3.72 -0.57
N SER A 55 -0.67 -4.11 -1.73
CA SER A 55 0.11 -4.20 -2.95
C SER A 55 -0.76 -3.92 -4.16
N VAL A 56 -0.12 -3.39 -5.21
CA VAL A 56 -0.64 -3.41 -6.58
C VAL A 56 -1.14 -4.80 -7.02
N ASN A 57 -0.64 -5.88 -6.42
CA ASN A 57 -1.12 -7.25 -6.67
C ASN A 57 -2.58 -7.48 -6.27
N ALA A 58 -3.18 -6.61 -5.45
CA ALA A 58 -4.60 -6.66 -5.13
C ALA A 58 -5.50 -6.37 -6.35
N VAL A 59 -4.97 -5.63 -7.35
CA VAL A 59 -5.70 -5.16 -8.54
C VAL A 59 -4.96 -5.44 -9.84
N LEU A 60 -4.00 -6.38 -9.83
CA LEU A 60 -3.12 -6.63 -10.98
C LEU A 60 -3.88 -7.00 -12.27
N GLY A 61 -5.08 -7.58 -12.15
CA GLY A 61 -5.90 -7.94 -13.30
C GLY A 61 -6.41 -6.76 -14.14
N TYR A 62 -6.34 -5.53 -13.62
CA TYR A 62 -6.61 -4.31 -14.40
C TYR A 62 -5.37 -3.74 -15.09
N GLY A 63 -4.17 -4.27 -14.79
CA GLY A 63 -2.91 -3.77 -15.32
C GLY A 63 -2.93 -3.67 -16.84
N GLY A 64 -2.53 -2.50 -17.38
CA GLY A 64 -2.62 -2.26 -18.81
C GLY A 64 -2.44 -0.80 -19.20
N GLU A 65 -3.17 -0.37 -20.24
CA GLU A 65 -3.04 0.96 -20.81
C GLU A 65 -3.92 2.02 -20.13
N THR A 66 -4.98 1.61 -19.45
CA THR A 66 -5.95 2.49 -18.79
C THR A 66 -5.59 2.66 -17.31
N THR A 67 -5.71 3.88 -16.82
CA THR A 67 -5.58 4.17 -15.39
C THR A 67 -6.71 3.51 -14.60
N THR A 68 -6.34 2.83 -13.53
CA THR A 68 -7.22 2.15 -12.59
C THR A 68 -7.42 3.05 -11.39
N ASP A 69 -8.69 3.37 -11.11
CA ASP A 69 -9.08 4.12 -9.92
C ASP A 69 -8.85 3.29 -8.66
N TRP A 70 -8.78 3.96 -7.51
CA TRP A 70 -8.47 3.33 -6.23
C TRP A 70 -9.61 2.41 -5.72
N ASP A 71 -10.86 2.68 -6.10
CA ASP A 71 -12.09 2.04 -5.60
C ASP A 71 -12.58 0.87 -6.45
N VAL A 72 -11.83 0.49 -7.49
CA VAL A 72 -12.17 -0.69 -8.29
C VAL A 72 -12.23 -1.95 -7.42
N PRO A 73 -13.08 -2.93 -7.76
CA PRO A 73 -13.08 -4.22 -7.10
C PRO A 73 -11.69 -4.86 -7.11
N VAL A 74 -11.39 -5.69 -6.13
CA VAL A 74 -10.12 -6.43 -6.14
C VAL A 74 -10.07 -7.40 -7.32
N PHE A 75 -8.91 -7.50 -7.98
CA PHE A 75 -8.66 -8.45 -9.05
C PHE A 75 -7.24 -9.03 -8.94
N PRO A 76 -6.95 -9.81 -7.88
CA PRO A 76 -5.65 -10.42 -7.70
C PRO A 76 -5.45 -11.58 -8.68
N GLN A 77 -4.23 -11.68 -9.22
CA GLN A 77 -3.85 -12.75 -10.14
C GLN A 77 -2.93 -13.81 -9.49
N ASN A 78 -2.64 -13.66 -8.19
CA ASN A 78 -1.84 -14.60 -7.41
C ASN A 78 -2.28 -14.61 -5.94
N VAL A 79 -1.88 -15.65 -5.20
CA VAL A 79 -2.30 -15.85 -3.80
C VAL A 79 -1.74 -14.77 -2.88
N TYR A 80 -0.51 -14.28 -3.12
CA TYR A 80 0.05 -13.13 -2.40
C TYR A 80 -0.87 -11.90 -2.50
N GLY A 81 -1.31 -11.55 -3.71
CA GLY A 81 -2.28 -10.47 -3.95
C GLY A 81 -3.58 -10.69 -3.18
N ALA A 82 -4.10 -11.92 -3.18
CA ALA A 82 -5.28 -12.27 -2.39
C ALA A 82 -5.06 -12.08 -0.87
N THR A 83 -3.88 -12.37 -0.34
CA THR A 83 -3.57 -12.10 1.08
C THR A 83 -3.62 -10.61 1.42
N LYS A 84 -3.21 -9.75 0.47
CA LYS A 84 -3.30 -8.30 0.64
C LYS A 84 -4.74 -7.81 0.55
N CYS A 85 -5.56 -8.38 -0.33
CA CYS A 85 -7.01 -8.12 -0.36
C CYS A 85 -7.68 -8.49 0.97
N TRP A 86 -7.30 -9.63 1.56
CA TRP A 86 -7.79 -10.02 2.89
C TRP A 86 -7.40 -8.98 3.96
N GLY A 87 -6.17 -8.46 3.90
CA GLY A 87 -5.71 -7.38 4.79
C GLY A 87 -6.48 -6.08 4.60
N GLU A 88 -6.81 -5.69 3.36
CA GLU A 88 -7.66 -4.52 3.06
C GLU A 88 -9.06 -4.69 3.66
N ALA A 89 -9.66 -5.87 3.51
CA ALA A 89 -10.96 -6.17 4.12
C ALA A 89 -10.90 -6.16 5.65
N LEU A 90 -9.83 -6.72 6.23
CA LEU A 90 -9.62 -6.72 7.67
C LEU A 90 -9.45 -5.30 8.22
N ALA A 91 -8.67 -4.47 7.55
CA ALA A 91 -8.50 -3.06 7.88
C ALA A 91 -9.84 -2.31 7.95
N ARG A 92 -10.77 -2.62 7.04
CA ARG A 92 -12.12 -2.05 7.06
C ARG A 92 -12.92 -2.47 8.30
N VAL A 93 -12.86 -3.75 8.67
CA VAL A 93 -13.50 -4.25 9.91
C VAL A 93 -12.94 -3.52 11.13
N TYR A 94 -11.62 -3.38 11.21
CA TYR A 94 -10.98 -2.75 12.36
C TYR A 94 -11.28 -1.26 12.48
N SER A 95 -11.31 -0.54 11.35
CA SER A 95 -11.70 0.88 11.35
C SER A 95 -13.18 1.10 11.71
N ASP A 96 -14.06 0.15 11.39
CA ASP A 96 -15.49 0.25 11.70
C ASP A 96 -15.82 -0.12 13.15
N GLN A 97 -15.12 -1.13 13.69
CA GLN A 97 -15.42 -1.70 15.01
C GLN A 97 -14.56 -1.14 16.15
N HIS A 98 -13.44 -0.49 15.81
CA HIS A 98 -12.49 0.07 16.76
C HIS A 98 -12.18 1.51 16.39
N ASP A 99 -11.72 2.29 17.38
CA ASP A 99 -11.19 3.64 17.16
C ASP A 99 -9.75 3.58 16.58
N LEU A 100 -9.60 2.84 15.47
CA LEU A 100 -8.32 2.60 14.81
C LEU A 100 -8.39 3.09 13.36
N SER A 101 -7.67 4.17 13.07
CA SER A 101 -7.49 4.64 11.69
C SER A 101 -6.71 3.60 10.88
N CYS A 102 -7.22 3.22 9.71
CA CYS A 102 -6.64 2.19 8.86
C CYS A 102 -6.37 2.72 7.45
N ILE A 103 -5.10 2.83 7.06
CA ILE A 103 -4.72 3.25 5.71
C ILE A 103 -4.03 2.09 4.99
N CYS A 104 -4.62 1.60 3.91
CA CYS A 104 -4.07 0.54 3.08
C CYS A 104 -3.35 1.11 1.87
N VAL A 105 -2.04 0.91 1.80
CA VAL A 105 -1.23 1.38 0.67
C VAL A 105 -1.07 0.24 -0.32
N ARG A 106 -1.75 0.31 -1.46
CA ARG A 106 -1.49 -0.55 -2.63
C ARG A 106 -0.17 -0.10 -3.26
N LEU A 107 0.93 -0.52 -2.64
CA LEU A 107 2.27 -0.15 -3.07
C LEU A 107 2.57 -0.78 -4.44
N GLY A 108 3.04 0.07 -5.37
CA GLY A 108 3.55 -0.35 -6.67
C GLY A 108 4.91 -1.07 -6.54
N SER A 109 5.81 -0.81 -7.49
CA SER A 109 7.15 -1.39 -7.51
C SER A 109 8.17 -0.41 -6.90
N PRO A 110 8.66 -0.64 -5.66
CA PRO A 110 9.64 0.22 -4.97
C PRO A 110 11.08 0.02 -5.51
N ARG A 111 11.20 -0.14 -6.82
CA ARG A 111 12.45 -0.40 -7.56
C ARG A 111 12.80 0.72 -8.51
N LEU A 112 11.98 1.77 -8.60
CA LEU A 112 12.24 2.91 -9.49
C LEU A 112 13.52 3.61 -9.05
N ARG A 113 14.39 3.83 -10.02
CA ARG A 113 15.68 4.50 -9.88
C ARG A 113 15.81 5.53 -10.98
N MET A 114 15.67 6.81 -10.63
CA MET A 114 15.71 7.91 -11.59
C MET A 114 17.02 7.94 -12.38
N ASP A 115 18.14 7.58 -11.74
CA ASP A 115 19.47 7.46 -12.35
C ASP A 115 19.61 6.30 -13.37
N LYS A 116 18.58 5.44 -13.48
CA LYS A 116 18.54 4.28 -14.38
C LYS A 116 17.42 4.35 -15.41
N LEU A 117 16.63 5.42 -15.43
CA LEU A 117 15.58 5.60 -16.42
C LEU A 117 16.19 5.75 -17.82
N LYS A 118 15.61 5.03 -18.78
CA LYS A 118 15.95 5.16 -20.19
C LYS A 118 14.87 5.93 -20.94
N PRO A 119 15.19 6.56 -22.08
CA PRO A 119 14.18 7.22 -22.92
C PRO A 119 13.00 6.30 -23.27
N GLU A 120 13.25 5.01 -23.52
CA GLU A 120 12.19 4.04 -23.85
C GLU A 120 11.21 3.74 -22.70
N ASP A 121 11.51 4.14 -21.46
CA ASP A 121 10.67 3.88 -20.30
C ASP A 121 9.69 5.03 -20.00
N LEU A 122 9.90 6.21 -20.59
CA LEU A 122 9.12 7.41 -20.29
C LEU A 122 7.63 7.27 -20.65
N ASP A 123 7.35 6.56 -21.76
CA ASP A 123 6.02 6.41 -22.33
C ASP A 123 5.42 5.00 -22.16
N LYS A 124 6.07 4.14 -21.36
CA LYS A 124 5.51 2.83 -20.98
C LYS A 124 4.64 2.98 -19.72
N PRO A 125 3.51 2.26 -19.61
CA PRO A 125 2.75 2.20 -18.36
C PRO A 125 3.63 1.74 -17.20
N SER A 126 3.66 2.54 -16.13
CA SER A 126 4.49 2.29 -14.95
C SER A 126 3.66 2.22 -13.68
N MET A 127 4.11 1.36 -12.77
CA MET A 127 3.70 1.29 -11.36
C MET A 127 4.90 1.53 -10.43
N GLY A 128 5.98 2.10 -10.94
CA GLY A 128 7.19 2.37 -10.16
C GLY A 128 6.95 3.38 -9.05
N ILE A 129 7.68 3.23 -7.94
CA ILE A 129 7.82 4.26 -6.92
C ILE A 129 9.28 4.34 -6.48
N SER A 130 9.80 5.56 -6.36
CA SER A 130 11.17 5.79 -5.91
C SER A 130 11.29 5.59 -4.40
N ARG A 131 12.52 5.53 -3.88
CA ARG A 131 12.74 5.46 -2.43
C ARG A 131 12.31 6.75 -1.71
N ARG A 132 12.53 7.92 -2.33
CA ARG A 132 12.13 9.21 -1.78
C ARG A 132 10.60 9.28 -1.67
N ASP A 133 9.94 8.99 -2.78
CA ASP A 133 8.49 9.00 -2.89
C ASP A 133 7.84 7.96 -1.96
N THR A 134 8.44 6.77 -1.84
CA THR A 134 7.98 5.76 -0.86
C THR A 134 8.04 6.30 0.56
N ALA A 135 9.15 6.93 0.96
CA ALA A 135 9.29 7.51 2.30
C ALA A 135 8.30 8.65 2.54
N GLN A 136 8.12 9.53 1.55
CA GLN A 136 7.16 10.63 1.62
C GLN A 136 5.72 10.09 1.77
N LEU A 137 5.31 9.13 0.95
CA LEU A 137 3.98 8.52 0.99
C LEU A 137 3.67 7.93 2.36
N PHE A 138 4.55 7.09 2.90
CA PHE A 138 4.34 6.50 4.22
C PHE A 138 4.39 7.55 5.34
N GLY A 139 5.24 8.58 5.23
CA GLY A 139 5.23 9.73 6.13
C GLY A 139 3.88 10.45 6.14
N ARG A 140 3.32 10.72 4.95
CA ARG A 140 1.99 11.31 4.80
C ARG A 140 0.88 10.44 5.39
N CYS A 141 0.98 9.11 5.28
CA CYS A 141 0.04 8.21 5.95
C CYS A 141 0.12 8.31 7.48
N VAL A 142 1.29 8.57 8.05
CA VAL A 142 1.45 8.79 9.49
C VAL A 142 0.87 10.15 9.90
N ASP A 143 1.15 11.20 9.14
CA ASP A 143 0.84 12.59 9.51
C ASP A 143 -0.58 13.04 9.18
N VAL A 144 -1.28 12.38 8.24
CA VAL A 144 -2.62 12.81 7.81
C VAL A 144 -3.62 12.74 8.98
N GLU A 145 -4.50 13.72 9.08
CA GLU A 145 -5.55 13.76 10.11
C GLU A 145 -6.93 13.49 9.51
N ASN A 146 -7.89 13.08 10.33
CA ASN A 146 -9.30 12.88 9.94
C ASN A 146 -9.51 11.84 8.82
N VAL A 147 -8.76 10.74 8.86
CA VAL A 147 -8.94 9.58 7.96
C VAL A 147 -9.23 8.36 8.80
N ASP A 148 -10.46 7.85 8.74
CA ASP A 148 -10.83 6.60 9.44
C ASP A 148 -10.35 5.39 8.63
N PHE A 149 -10.67 5.37 7.34
CA PHE A 149 -10.28 4.31 6.42
C PHE A 149 -9.94 4.88 5.04
N ALA A 150 -8.84 4.41 4.44
CA ALA A 150 -8.51 4.72 3.05
C ALA A 150 -7.76 3.58 2.36
N ILE A 151 -7.97 3.44 1.06
CA ILE A 151 -7.11 2.67 0.15
C ILE A 151 -6.46 3.66 -0.81
N VAL A 152 -5.14 3.64 -0.88
CA VAL A 152 -4.36 4.58 -1.69
C VAL A 152 -3.35 3.84 -2.58
N HIS A 153 -3.03 4.38 -3.74
CA HIS A 153 -2.00 3.85 -4.61
C HIS A 153 -0.63 4.44 -4.28
N GLY A 154 0.38 3.58 -4.15
CA GLY A 154 1.75 4.00 -3.90
C GLY A 154 2.61 3.93 -5.16
N VAL A 155 2.55 5.00 -5.97
CA VAL A 155 3.37 5.18 -7.18
C VAL A 155 4.03 6.57 -7.21
N SER A 156 5.13 6.69 -7.94
CA SER A 156 5.72 7.97 -8.34
C SER A 156 4.89 8.60 -9.48
N ARG A 157 5.14 9.87 -9.83
CA ARG A 157 4.37 10.57 -10.87
C ARG A 157 4.87 10.21 -12.27
N HIS A 158 4.11 9.38 -12.98
CA HIS A 158 4.47 8.91 -14.32
C HIS A 158 3.62 9.56 -15.41
N ARG A 159 4.22 9.78 -16.60
CA ARG A 159 3.48 10.24 -17.80
C ARG A 159 2.36 9.27 -18.18
N ARG A 160 2.64 7.96 -18.01
CA ARG A 160 1.66 6.89 -18.11
C ARG A 160 1.76 6.00 -16.87
N SER A 161 0.75 6.09 -16.02
CA SER A 161 0.53 5.11 -14.96
C SER A 161 -0.82 4.46 -15.14
N TRP A 162 -0.87 3.16 -14.86
CA TRP A 162 -2.13 2.44 -14.75
C TRP A 162 -2.68 2.49 -13.32
N MET A 163 -2.00 3.14 -12.37
CA MET A 163 -2.48 3.36 -11.01
C MET A 163 -2.75 4.86 -10.81
N ASP A 164 -3.98 5.22 -10.45
CA ASP A 164 -4.32 6.61 -10.13
C ASP A 164 -3.56 7.08 -8.88
N VAL A 165 -2.70 8.10 -9.03
CA VAL A 165 -1.98 8.73 -7.92
C VAL A 165 -2.72 9.94 -7.35
N GLU A 166 -3.69 10.50 -8.08
CA GLU A 166 -4.38 11.73 -7.70
C GLU A 166 -5.21 11.53 -6.44
N HIS A 167 -5.87 10.38 -6.28
CA HIS A 167 -6.54 10.05 -5.02
C HIS A 167 -5.57 10.05 -3.82
N SER A 168 -4.38 9.48 -3.97
CA SER A 168 -3.35 9.49 -2.91
C SER A 168 -2.90 10.91 -2.58
N CYS A 169 -2.75 11.77 -3.59
CA CYS A 169 -2.42 13.19 -3.40
C CYS A 169 -3.53 13.91 -2.64
N LEU A 170 -4.79 13.68 -3.01
CA LEU A 170 -5.95 14.31 -2.38
C LEU A 170 -6.15 13.87 -0.92
N VAL A 171 -6.10 12.56 -0.66
CA VAL A 171 -6.38 12.01 0.68
C VAL A 171 -5.24 12.27 1.65
N LEU A 172 -3.99 12.16 1.19
CA LEU A 172 -2.82 12.19 2.08
C LEU A 172 -2.02 13.50 2.03
N GLY A 173 -2.27 14.37 1.06
CA GLY A 173 -1.33 15.44 0.73
C GLY A 173 0.01 14.91 0.21
N TYR A 174 -0.01 13.74 -0.44
CA TYR A 174 1.17 13.15 -1.09
C TYR A 174 1.56 13.95 -2.33
N GLU A 175 2.85 14.26 -2.47
CA GLU A 175 3.40 15.13 -3.50
C GLU A 175 4.62 14.44 -4.13
N PRO A 176 4.42 13.41 -4.97
CA PRO A 176 5.52 12.65 -5.57
C PRO A 176 6.47 13.58 -6.32
N GLU A 177 7.76 13.46 -6.03
CA GLU A 177 8.83 14.28 -6.60
C GLU A 177 9.58 13.55 -7.73
N ASP A 178 9.45 12.22 -7.78
CA ASP A 178 10.07 11.38 -8.80
C ASP A 178 9.02 10.82 -9.78
N GLY A 179 9.51 10.14 -10.82
CA GLY A 179 8.71 9.49 -11.85
C GLY A 179 8.93 10.06 -13.25
N THR A 180 8.36 9.41 -14.26
CA THR A 180 8.66 9.74 -15.66
C THR A 180 8.07 11.08 -16.11
N ALA A 181 7.13 11.66 -15.34
CA ALA A 181 6.60 13.00 -15.58
C ALA A 181 7.54 14.11 -15.08
N MET A 182 8.57 13.75 -14.31
CA MET A 182 9.53 14.69 -13.69
C MET A 182 10.85 14.78 -14.49
N VAL A 183 10.88 14.19 -15.69
CA VAL A 183 12.02 14.13 -16.63
C VAL A 183 11.66 14.82 -17.92
#